data_AF-A0A7C3LL44-F1
#
_entry.id   AF-A0A7C3LL44-F1
#
_cell.length_a   1.000
_cell.length_b   1.000
_cell.length_c   1.000
_cell.angle_alpha   90.00
_cell.angle_beta   90.00
_cell.angle_gamma   90.00
#
_symmetry.space_group_name_H-M   'P 1'
#
loop_
_entity.id
_entity.type
_entity.pdbx_description
1 polymer ?
#
loop_
_entity_poly.entity_id
_entity_poly.type
_entity_poly.pdbx_seq_one_letter_code
_entity_poly.pdbx_strand_id
1 'polypeptide(L)'
;MTDAMPQPPQQAPLNGNGAAVSAEPAVRRMIDVQGMLRQATTRVSVDKLLKQGKKFISMLSKEKIDELINQAVRNIVDKYRMLAAGGVGDIPEHLLQTESLEEFKELLQQYQQTARAKSDLEQTTEALGSELHDLQSDLARQKQADAKEIERELLKAFREFEQELDRHVVAVFEKRETILKESHPEATAEVKQAEEVLKGVIGRIVALERQRWLAAGGKDRQVAVLERRIEKLCAQLSTMENALRTLSTSKVYSNQQLQNVLRELGLT
;
A
#
# COMPACT_ATOMS: atom_id res chain seq x y z
N MET A 1 -62.82 -92.14 25.22
CA MET A 1 -62.69 -90.98 24.32
C MET A 1 -63.17 -89.78 25.10
N THR A 2 -62.20 -89.08 25.69
CA THR A 2 -62.40 -88.10 26.77
C THR A 2 -62.46 -86.71 26.18
N ASP A 3 -63.60 -86.07 26.40
CA ASP A 3 -63.94 -84.67 26.12
C ASP A 3 -63.00 -83.73 26.88
N ALA A 4 -62.30 -82.86 26.15
CA ALA A 4 -61.40 -81.87 26.71
C ALA A 4 -62.10 -80.50 26.69
N MET A 5 -62.59 -80.06 27.86
CA MET A 5 -63.05 -78.68 28.07
C MET A 5 -61.85 -77.71 28.10
N PRO A 6 -61.92 -76.59 27.36
CA PRO A 6 -60.92 -75.53 27.42
C PRO A 6 -61.10 -74.63 28.65
N GLN A 7 -59.97 -74.33 29.30
CA GLN A 7 -59.80 -73.49 30.48
C GLN A 7 -60.20 -72.02 30.22
N PRO A 8 -60.77 -71.31 31.23
CA PRO A 8 -60.99 -69.87 31.16
C PRO A 8 -59.67 -69.08 31.34
N PRO A 9 -59.54 -67.92 30.67
CA PRO A 9 -58.32 -67.11 30.72
C PRO A 9 -58.12 -66.43 32.09
N GLN A 10 -56.90 -66.58 32.60
CA GLN A 10 -56.40 -65.92 33.81
C GLN A 10 -56.34 -64.40 33.60
N GLN A 11 -56.91 -63.66 34.56
CA GLN A 11 -56.83 -62.22 34.66
C GLN A 11 -55.40 -61.79 35.05
N ALA A 12 -54.82 -60.90 34.26
CA ALA A 12 -53.55 -60.26 34.55
C ALA A 12 -53.72 -59.16 35.62
N PRO A 13 -52.75 -59.00 36.54
CA PRO A 13 -52.83 -58.00 37.61
C PRO A 13 -52.64 -56.58 37.08
N LEU A 14 -53.52 -55.69 37.53
CA LEU A 14 -53.45 -54.24 37.40
C LEU A 14 -52.21 -53.71 38.14
N ASN A 15 -51.15 -53.43 37.38
CA ASN A 15 -49.99 -52.72 37.87
C ASN A 15 -50.29 -51.21 37.87
N GLY A 16 -50.80 -50.72 38.99
CA GLY A 16 -50.91 -49.29 39.29
C GLY A 16 -49.55 -48.74 39.67
N ASN A 17 -48.88 -48.08 38.73
CA ASN A 17 -47.79 -47.16 39.04
C ASN A 17 -48.10 -45.81 38.38
N GLY A 18 -48.71 -44.93 39.17
CA GLY A 18 -48.78 -43.52 38.87
C GLY A 18 -47.37 -42.93 38.92
N ALA A 19 -46.81 -42.65 37.75
CA ALA A 19 -45.78 -41.67 37.59
C ALA A 19 -46.39 -40.48 36.85
N ALA A 20 -46.56 -39.39 37.57
CA ALA A 20 -46.86 -38.09 36.98
C ALA A 20 -45.80 -37.80 35.90
N VAL A 21 -46.19 -37.92 34.64
CA VAL A 21 -45.38 -37.44 33.52
C VAL A 21 -45.51 -35.93 33.56
N SER A 22 -44.63 -35.31 34.33
CA SER A 22 -44.31 -33.89 34.20
C SER A 22 -44.04 -33.63 32.73
N ALA A 23 -44.94 -32.89 32.08
CA ALA A 23 -44.77 -32.43 30.72
C ALA A 23 -43.56 -31.47 30.71
N GLU A 24 -42.37 -32.03 30.46
CA GLU A 24 -41.21 -31.24 30.09
C GLU A 24 -41.56 -30.44 28.83
N PRO A 25 -41.33 -29.11 28.81
CA PRO A 25 -41.53 -28.33 27.61
C PRO A 25 -40.62 -28.91 26.54
N ALA A 26 -41.19 -29.27 25.39
CA ALA A 26 -40.45 -29.75 24.23
C ALA A 26 -39.32 -28.75 23.91
N VAL A 27 -38.11 -29.07 24.38
CA VAL A 27 -36.91 -28.30 24.10
C VAL A 27 -36.80 -28.31 22.59
N ARG A 28 -37.03 -27.16 21.96
CA ARG A 28 -36.77 -26.94 20.54
C ARG A 28 -35.33 -27.39 20.31
N ARG A 29 -35.16 -28.60 19.79
CA ARG A 29 -33.85 -29.13 19.42
C ARG A 29 -33.36 -28.20 18.32
N MET A 30 -32.52 -27.25 18.68
CA MET A 30 -31.80 -26.45 17.70
C MET A 30 -31.09 -27.43 16.78
N ILE A 31 -31.40 -27.34 15.48
CA ILE A 31 -30.77 -28.16 14.46
C ILE A 31 -29.28 -27.81 14.48
N ASP A 32 -28.42 -28.78 14.81
CA ASP A 32 -26.96 -28.61 14.77
C ASP A 32 -26.48 -28.65 13.32
N VAL A 33 -26.59 -27.50 12.65
CA VAL A 33 -26.16 -27.31 11.27
C VAL A 33 -24.66 -27.62 11.11
N GLN A 34 -23.84 -27.32 12.12
CA GLN A 34 -22.39 -27.57 12.07
C GLN A 34 -22.06 -29.06 12.13
N GLY A 35 -22.75 -29.82 12.98
CA GLY A 35 -22.66 -31.26 13.06
C GLY A 35 -23.08 -31.93 11.75
N MET A 36 -24.20 -31.51 11.17
CA MET A 36 -24.69 -32.01 9.89
C MET A 36 -23.73 -31.71 8.73
N LEU A 37 -23.17 -30.50 8.66
CA LEU A 37 -22.17 -30.18 7.64
C LEU A 37 -20.92 -31.05 7.78
N ARG A 38 -20.44 -31.28 9.00
CA ARG A 38 -19.28 -32.15 9.24
C ARG A 38 -19.52 -33.59 8.79
N GLN A 39 -20.74 -34.10 8.95
CA GLN A 39 -21.12 -35.44 8.50
C GLN A 39 -21.29 -35.53 6.98
N ALA A 40 -21.82 -34.48 6.34
CA ALA A 40 -22.03 -34.43 4.90
C ALA A 40 -20.73 -34.15 4.10
N THR A 41 -19.70 -33.59 4.74
CA THR A 41 -18.45 -33.20 4.04
C THR A 41 -17.47 -34.36 3.97
N THR A 42 -17.24 -34.89 2.77
CA THR A 42 -16.22 -35.93 2.51
C THR A 42 -14.82 -35.31 2.42
N ARG A 43 -13.87 -35.79 3.23
CA ARG A 43 -12.47 -35.40 3.12
C ARG A 43 -11.84 -36.02 1.88
N VAL A 44 -11.48 -35.21 0.89
CA VAL A 44 -10.75 -35.65 -0.31
C VAL A 44 -9.33 -35.10 -0.22
N SER A 45 -8.32 -35.96 -0.36
CA SER A 45 -6.92 -35.51 -0.36
C SER A 45 -6.57 -34.79 -1.67
N VAL A 46 -5.69 -33.80 -1.58
CA VAL A 46 -5.21 -33.01 -2.73
C VAL A 46 -4.61 -33.93 -3.80
N ASP A 47 -3.88 -34.97 -3.41
CA ASP A 47 -3.29 -35.96 -4.33
C ASP A 47 -4.34 -36.70 -5.17
N LYS A 48 -5.52 -36.97 -4.61
CA LYS A 48 -6.61 -37.60 -5.35
C LYS A 48 -7.20 -36.64 -6.38
N LEU A 49 -7.30 -35.36 -6.05
CA LEU A 49 -7.79 -34.33 -6.98
C LEU A 49 -6.78 -34.06 -8.11
N LEU A 50 -5.48 -34.06 -7.79
CA LEU A 50 -4.40 -33.97 -8.78
C LEU A 50 -4.39 -35.18 -9.74
N LYS A 51 -4.55 -36.40 -9.21
CA LYS A 51 -4.68 -37.62 -10.04
C LYS A 51 -5.92 -37.61 -10.94
N GLN A 52 -6.97 -36.90 -10.54
CA GLN A 52 -8.16 -36.66 -11.37
C GLN A 52 -7.94 -35.56 -12.44
N GLY A 53 -6.73 -35.00 -12.54
CA GLY A 53 -6.40 -33.97 -13.54
C GLY A 53 -6.92 -32.57 -13.22
N LYS A 54 -7.45 -32.33 -12.01
CA LYS A 54 -7.93 -31.01 -11.59
C LYS A 54 -6.75 -30.14 -11.15
N LYS A 55 -6.23 -29.34 -12.09
CA LYS A 55 -5.07 -28.46 -11.86
C LYS A 55 -5.39 -27.18 -11.08
N PHE A 56 -6.65 -26.73 -11.11
CA PHE A 56 -7.10 -25.52 -10.42
C PHE A 56 -8.15 -25.91 -9.39
N ILE A 57 -7.72 -26.07 -8.14
CA ILE A 57 -8.61 -26.36 -7.00
C ILE A 57 -8.70 -25.08 -6.19
N SER A 58 -9.82 -24.37 -6.30
CA SER A 58 -10.12 -23.27 -5.38
C SER A 58 -10.60 -23.88 -4.07
N MET A 59 -9.79 -23.76 -3.03
CA MET A 59 -10.16 -24.20 -1.69
C MET A 59 -10.91 -23.07 -0.99
N LEU A 60 -12.20 -23.27 -0.76
CA LEU A 60 -12.96 -22.46 0.18
C LEU A 60 -12.70 -22.98 1.58
N SER A 61 -12.37 -22.07 2.51
CA SER A 61 -12.31 -22.44 3.92
C SER A 61 -13.68 -22.89 4.39
N LYS A 62 -13.69 -23.83 5.34
CA LYS A 62 -14.94 -24.36 5.89
C LYS A 62 -15.74 -23.23 6.56
N GLU A 63 -15.04 -22.37 7.28
CA GLU A 63 -15.61 -21.20 7.94
C GLU A 63 -16.33 -20.30 6.93
N LYS A 64 -15.77 -20.15 5.72
CA LYS A 64 -16.41 -19.32 4.69
C LYS A 64 -17.65 -19.97 4.10
N ILE A 65 -17.66 -21.29 3.93
CA ILE A 65 -18.86 -22.03 3.51
C ILE A 65 -19.95 -21.87 4.58
N ASP A 66 -19.61 -22.03 5.85
CA ASP A 66 -20.55 -21.85 6.97
C ASP A 66 -21.10 -20.42 7.00
N GLU A 67 -20.28 -19.39 6.76
CA GLU A 67 -20.73 -18.00 6.64
C GLU A 67 -21.72 -17.81 5.48
N LEU A 68 -21.39 -18.31 4.28
CA LEU A 68 -22.24 -18.17 3.09
C LEU A 68 -23.59 -18.87 3.28
N ILE A 69 -23.61 -20.05 3.90
CA ILE A 69 -24.84 -20.76 4.22
C ILE A 69 -25.67 -19.96 5.22
N ASN A 70 -25.06 -19.47 6.31
CA ASN A 70 -25.76 -18.67 7.30
C ASN A 70 -26.30 -17.36 6.71
N GLN A 71 -25.58 -16.75 5.78
CA GLN A 71 -26.02 -15.54 5.10
C GLN A 71 -27.19 -15.82 4.16
N ALA A 72 -27.11 -16.89 3.35
CA ALA A 72 -28.21 -17.32 2.48
C ALA A 72 -29.50 -17.59 3.28
N VAL A 73 -29.39 -18.34 4.38
CA VAL A 73 -30.52 -18.64 5.27
C VAL A 73 -31.10 -17.36 5.88
N ARG A 74 -30.26 -16.42 6.33
CA ARG A 74 -30.73 -15.13 6.86
C ARG A 74 -31.47 -14.32 5.81
N ASN A 75 -30.89 -14.17 4.62
CA ASN A 75 -31.51 -13.43 3.51
C ASN A 75 -32.90 -13.97 3.18
N ILE A 76 -33.02 -15.30 3.11
CA ILE A 76 -34.29 -15.97 2.86
C ILE A 76 -35.28 -15.76 4.00
N VAL A 77 -34.86 -15.95 5.26
CA VAL A 77 -35.73 -15.72 6.43
C VAL A 77 -36.21 -14.27 6.48
N ASP A 78 -35.34 -13.30 6.19
CA ASP A 78 -35.69 -11.88 6.17
C ASP A 78 -36.65 -11.57 5.01
N LYS A 79 -36.40 -12.11 3.81
CA LYS A 79 -37.28 -11.98 2.64
C LYS A 79 -38.70 -12.48 2.94
N TYR A 80 -38.83 -13.65 3.54
CA TYR A 80 -40.13 -14.21 3.90
C TYR A 80 -40.76 -13.55 5.12
N ARG A 81 -39.97 -13.03 6.06
CA ARG A 81 -40.48 -12.22 7.18
C ARG A 81 -41.16 -10.94 6.68
N MET A 82 -40.62 -10.30 5.65
CA MET A 82 -41.26 -9.15 5.00
C MET A 82 -42.54 -9.54 4.27
N LEU A 83 -42.55 -10.68 3.57
CA LEU A 83 -43.74 -11.17 2.86
C LEU A 83 -44.87 -11.57 3.82
N ALA A 84 -44.53 -12.20 4.95
CA ALA A 84 -45.48 -12.56 6.00
C ALA A 84 -46.10 -11.30 6.66
N ALA A 85 -45.31 -10.23 6.86
CA ALA A 85 -45.83 -8.94 7.31
C ALA A 85 -46.80 -8.30 6.29
N GLY A 86 -46.69 -8.67 5.01
CA GLY A 86 -47.61 -8.28 3.92
C GLY A 86 -48.86 -9.16 3.78
N GLY A 87 -49.09 -10.12 4.69
CA GLY A 87 -50.30 -10.97 4.69
C GLY A 87 -50.24 -12.19 3.78
N VAL A 88 -49.06 -12.56 3.25
CA VAL A 88 -48.87 -13.80 2.49
C VAL A 88 -48.82 -14.99 3.47
N GLY A 89 -49.66 -16.00 3.24
CA GLY A 89 -49.80 -17.19 4.09
C GLY A 89 -48.62 -18.16 4.05
N ASP A 90 -48.79 -19.32 4.71
CA ASP A 90 -47.74 -20.34 4.89
C ASP A 90 -46.99 -20.69 3.60
N ILE A 91 -45.67 -20.57 3.67
CA ILE A 91 -44.77 -20.84 2.54
C ILE A 91 -44.48 -22.35 2.48
N PRO A 92 -44.69 -23.00 1.31
CA PRO A 92 -44.32 -24.40 1.12
C PRO A 92 -42.82 -24.64 1.37
N GLU A 93 -42.49 -25.66 2.17
CA GLU A 93 -41.11 -26.00 2.54
C GLU A 93 -40.19 -26.27 1.32
N HIS A 94 -40.74 -26.88 0.26
CA HIS A 94 -39.96 -27.17 -0.94
C HIS A 94 -39.48 -25.88 -1.64
N LEU A 95 -40.30 -24.82 -1.67
CA LEU A 95 -39.93 -23.55 -2.29
C LEU A 95 -38.79 -22.89 -1.52
N LEU A 96 -38.87 -22.92 -0.18
CA LEU A 96 -37.84 -22.42 0.72
C LEU A 96 -36.47 -23.07 0.45
N GLN A 97 -36.46 -24.39 0.23
CA GLN A 97 -35.22 -25.13 -0.07
C GLN A 97 -34.62 -24.74 -1.42
N THR A 98 -35.45 -24.63 -2.47
CA THR A 98 -34.99 -24.17 -3.80
C THR A 98 -34.44 -22.75 -3.76
N GLU A 99 -35.17 -21.81 -3.16
CA GLU A 99 -34.72 -20.42 -3.07
C GLU A 99 -33.44 -20.30 -2.21
N SER A 100 -33.35 -21.03 -1.09
CA SER A 100 -32.13 -21.02 -0.26
C SER A 100 -30.91 -21.57 -0.99
N LEU A 101 -31.10 -22.59 -1.82
CA LEU A 101 -30.03 -23.14 -2.65
C LEU A 101 -29.60 -22.15 -3.75
N GLU A 102 -30.55 -21.44 -4.35
CA GLU A 102 -30.30 -20.42 -5.37
C GLU A 102 -29.51 -19.25 -4.78
N GLU A 103 -29.96 -18.68 -3.66
CA GLU A 103 -29.26 -17.61 -2.93
C GLU A 103 -27.84 -18.03 -2.53
N PHE A 104 -27.67 -19.27 -2.04
CA PHE A 104 -26.34 -19.78 -1.72
C PHE A 104 -25.43 -19.86 -2.96
N LYS A 105 -25.95 -20.30 -4.11
CA LYS A 105 -25.18 -20.36 -5.36
C LYS A 105 -24.79 -18.97 -5.84
N GLU A 106 -25.69 -18.00 -5.74
CA GLU A 106 -25.41 -16.60 -6.09
C GLU A 106 -24.33 -15.99 -5.20
N LEU A 107 -24.45 -16.14 -3.87
CA LEU A 107 -23.44 -15.68 -2.92
C LEU A 107 -22.08 -16.34 -3.16
N LEU A 108 -22.08 -17.64 -3.48
CA LEU A 108 -20.86 -18.37 -3.84
C LEU A 108 -20.22 -17.81 -5.11
N GLN A 109 -21.03 -17.51 -6.14
CA GLN A 109 -20.55 -16.93 -7.39
C GLN A 109 -19.96 -15.53 -7.16
N GLN A 110 -20.66 -14.68 -6.39
CA GLN A 110 -20.18 -13.34 -6.03
C GLN A 110 -18.86 -13.41 -5.26
N TYR A 111 -18.75 -14.33 -4.31
CA TYR A 111 -17.50 -14.55 -3.57
C TYR A 111 -16.36 -14.95 -4.52
N GLN A 112 -16.60 -15.89 -5.44
CA GLN A 112 -15.57 -16.31 -6.41
C GLN A 112 -15.14 -15.16 -7.32
N GLN A 113 -16.07 -14.34 -7.80
CA GLN A 113 -15.77 -13.16 -8.60
C GLN A 113 -14.94 -12.15 -7.81
N THR A 114 -15.32 -11.88 -6.56
CA THR A 114 -14.60 -10.97 -5.67
C THR A 114 -13.19 -11.48 -5.36
N ALA A 115 -13.04 -12.78 -5.11
CA ALA A 115 -11.74 -13.40 -4.86
C ALA A 115 -10.82 -13.32 -6.09
N ARG A 116 -11.36 -13.53 -7.30
CA ARG A 116 -10.62 -13.33 -8.56
C ARG A 116 -10.21 -11.87 -8.73
N ALA A 117 -11.15 -10.94 -8.61
CA ALA A 117 -10.85 -9.51 -8.72
C ALA A 117 -9.79 -9.06 -7.70
N LYS A 118 -9.82 -9.59 -6.49
CA LYS A 118 -8.79 -9.32 -5.47
C LYS A 118 -7.43 -9.87 -5.89
N SER A 119 -7.36 -11.11 -6.39
CA SER A 119 -6.13 -11.70 -6.91
C SER A 119 -5.56 -10.89 -8.09
N ASP A 120 -6.41 -10.44 -9.01
CA ASP A 120 -5.99 -9.63 -10.16
C ASP A 120 -5.49 -8.25 -9.71
N LEU A 121 -6.13 -7.67 -8.68
CA LEU A 121 -5.68 -6.42 -8.06
C LEU A 121 -4.32 -6.57 -7.37
N GLU A 122 -4.10 -7.68 -6.66
CA GLU A 122 -2.82 -7.98 -6.01
C GLU A 122 -1.71 -8.12 -7.07
N GLN A 123 -1.96 -8.86 -8.16
CA GLN A 123 -1.00 -9.01 -9.27
C GLN A 123 -0.69 -7.67 -9.96
N THR A 124 -1.70 -6.84 -10.22
CA THR A 124 -1.48 -5.52 -10.84
C THR A 124 -0.75 -4.57 -9.90
N THR A 125 -1.01 -4.63 -8.60
CA THR A 125 -0.27 -3.85 -7.58
C THR A 125 1.20 -4.27 -7.53
N GLU A 126 1.49 -5.58 -7.58
CA GLU A 126 2.86 -6.09 -7.63
C GLU A 126 3.59 -5.66 -8.91
N ALA A 127 2.93 -5.76 -10.07
CA ALA A 127 3.47 -5.31 -11.35
C ALA A 127 3.81 -3.81 -11.33
N LEU A 128 2.87 -2.95 -10.89
CA LEU A 128 3.11 -1.51 -10.74
C LEU A 128 4.22 -1.20 -9.72
N GLY A 129 4.31 -1.99 -8.65
CA GLY A 129 5.39 -1.89 -7.66
C GLY A 129 6.77 -2.13 -8.29
N SER A 130 6.88 -3.14 -9.16
CA SER A 130 8.12 -3.41 -9.91
C SER A 130 8.45 -2.30 -10.91
N GLU A 131 7.47 -1.80 -11.67
CA GLU A 131 7.67 -0.70 -12.63
C GLU A 131 8.12 0.59 -11.92
N LEU A 132 7.52 0.90 -10.76
CA LEU A 132 7.95 2.05 -9.95
C LEU A 132 9.38 1.90 -9.45
N HIS A 133 9.78 0.69 -9.06
CA HIS A 133 11.15 0.42 -8.64
C HIS A 133 12.14 0.62 -9.79
N ASP A 134 11.82 0.11 -10.98
CA ASP A 134 12.64 0.27 -12.18
C ASP A 134 12.79 1.75 -12.56
N LEU A 135 11.70 2.51 -12.58
CA LEU A 135 11.72 3.95 -12.85
C LEU A 135 12.54 4.73 -11.81
N GLN A 136 12.46 4.36 -10.53
CA GLN A 136 13.29 4.99 -9.49
C GLN A 136 14.78 4.69 -9.68
N SER A 137 15.12 3.45 -10.06
CA SER A 137 16.49 3.06 -10.38
C SER A 137 17.02 3.83 -11.60
N ASP A 138 16.23 3.95 -12.66
CA ASP A 138 16.61 4.68 -13.87
C ASP A 138 16.77 6.18 -13.62
N LEU A 139 15.87 6.78 -12.84
CA LEU A 139 15.98 8.17 -12.43
C LEU A 139 17.23 8.43 -11.57
N ALA A 140 17.60 7.49 -10.69
CA ALA A 140 18.84 7.58 -9.92
C ALA A 140 20.08 7.49 -10.82
N ARG A 141 20.08 6.58 -11.81
CA ARG A 141 21.14 6.46 -12.82
C ARG A 141 21.26 7.73 -13.66
N GLN A 142 20.15 8.30 -14.12
CA GLN A 142 20.14 9.53 -14.89
C GLN A 142 20.69 10.71 -14.08
N LYS A 143 20.21 10.90 -12.85
CA LYS A 143 20.76 11.94 -11.95
C LYS A 143 22.27 11.81 -11.75
N GLN A 144 22.78 10.57 -11.66
CA GLN A 144 24.21 10.34 -11.53
C GLN A 144 24.97 10.65 -12.84
N ALA A 145 24.38 10.34 -14.00
CA ALA A 145 24.96 10.67 -15.30
C ALA A 145 25.01 12.20 -15.51
N ASP A 146 23.89 12.89 -15.26
CA ASP A 146 23.78 14.34 -15.38
C ASP A 146 24.76 15.03 -14.43
N ALA A 147 24.88 14.56 -13.18
CA ALA A 147 25.85 15.11 -12.22
C ALA A 147 27.31 14.99 -12.72
N LYS A 148 27.66 13.87 -13.36
CA LYS A 148 29.00 13.67 -13.95
C LYS A 148 29.22 14.54 -15.19
N GLU A 149 28.19 14.77 -15.99
CA GLU A 149 28.25 15.64 -17.15
C GLU A 149 28.47 17.10 -16.73
N ILE A 150 27.66 17.58 -15.78
CA ILE A 150 27.80 18.89 -15.14
C ILE A 150 29.21 19.06 -14.57
N GLU A 151 29.73 18.06 -13.83
CA GLU A 151 31.10 18.10 -13.31
C GLU A 151 32.16 18.26 -14.42
N ARG A 152 32.02 17.53 -15.54
CA ARG A 152 32.93 17.65 -16.69
C ARG A 152 32.87 19.02 -17.35
N GLU A 153 31.67 19.56 -17.56
CA GLU A 153 31.48 20.88 -18.16
C GLU A 153 32.08 21.99 -17.28
N LEU A 154 31.91 21.89 -15.96
CA LEU A 154 32.51 22.82 -15.01
C LEU A 154 34.03 22.74 -14.99
N LEU A 155 34.59 21.54 -15.00
CA LEU A 155 36.05 21.36 -15.11
C LEU A 155 36.60 22.00 -16.39
N LYS A 156 35.84 21.91 -17.49
CA LYS A 156 36.19 22.58 -18.75
C LYS A 156 36.11 24.10 -18.61
N ALA A 157 35.03 24.63 -18.03
CA ALA A 157 34.84 26.07 -17.81
C ALA A 157 35.93 26.67 -16.91
N PHE A 158 36.33 25.99 -15.82
CA PHE A 158 37.43 26.43 -14.97
C PHE A 158 38.75 26.50 -15.73
N ARG A 159 39.04 25.50 -16.58
CA ARG A 159 40.25 25.51 -17.40
C ARG A 159 40.26 26.64 -18.42
N GLU A 160 39.12 26.91 -19.06
CA GLU A 160 38.98 28.04 -20.00
C GLU A 160 39.17 29.39 -19.28
N PHE A 161 38.62 29.52 -18.07
CA PHE A 161 38.81 30.70 -17.23
C PHE A 161 40.27 30.90 -16.78
N GLU A 162 40.96 29.84 -16.37
CA GLU A 162 42.40 29.87 -16.05
C GLU A 162 43.22 30.37 -17.25
N GLN A 163 42.95 29.85 -18.45
CA GLN A 163 43.63 30.27 -19.67
C GLN A 163 43.36 31.75 -20.01
N GLU A 164 42.14 32.23 -19.80
CA GLU A 164 41.79 33.62 -20.06
C GLU A 164 42.45 34.58 -19.06
N LEU A 165 42.52 34.19 -17.78
CA LEU A 165 43.28 34.93 -16.77
C LEU A 165 44.78 35.00 -17.13
N ASP A 166 45.37 33.88 -17.52
CA ASP A 166 46.78 33.84 -17.94
C ASP A 166 47.04 34.74 -19.16
N ARG A 167 46.14 34.74 -20.15
CA ARG A 167 46.21 35.66 -21.30
C ARG A 167 46.19 37.12 -20.87
N HIS A 168 45.29 37.49 -19.96
CA HIS A 168 45.20 38.86 -19.46
C HIS A 168 46.45 39.27 -18.69
N VAL A 169 47.00 38.39 -17.85
CA VAL A 169 48.26 38.63 -17.13
C VAL A 169 49.38 38.89 -18.13
N VAL A 170 49.60 37.97 -19.08
CA VAL A 170 50.64 38.11 -20.12
C VAL A 170 50.47 39.42 -20.88
N ALA A 171 49.25 39.75 -21.34
CA ALA A 171 48.99 40.98 -22.09
C ALA A 171 49.27 42.28 -21.30
N VAL A 172 49.03 42.28 -19.98
CA VAL A 172 49.34 43.43 -19.12
C VAL A 172 50.85 43.58 -18.94
N PHE A 173 51.56 42.48 -18.71
CA PHE A 173 53.01 42.48 -18.51
C PHE A 173 53.78 42.77 -19.80
N GLU A 174 53.35 42.27 -20.97
CA GLU A 174 53.92 42.62 -22.28
C GLU A 174 53.81 44.12 -22.59
N LYS A 175 52.65 44.73 -22.31
CA LYS A 175 52.45 46.18 -22.45
C LYS A 175 53.40 46.95 -21.52
N ARG A 176 53.56 46.49 -20.28
CA ARG A 176 54.46 47.10 -19.30
C ARG A 176 55.94 46.95 -19.71
N GLU A 177 56.33 45.78 -20.21
CA GLU A 177 57.69 45.49 -20.67
C GLU A 177 58.06 46.35 -21.87
N THR A 178 57.15 46.54 -22.83
CA THR A 178 57.35 47.42 -23.99
C THR A 178 57.62 48.86 -23.56
N ILE A 179 56.82 49.40 -22.64
CA ILE A 179 56.98 50.77 -22.10
C ILE A 179 58.33 50.92 -21.36
N LEU A 180 58.74 49.91 -20.59
CA LEU A 180 59.96 49.98 -19.79
C LEU A 180 61.24 49.74 -20.59
N LYS A 181 61.19 48.94 -21.67
CA LYS A 181 62.37 48.72 -22.53
C LYS A 181 62.91 50.01 -23.11
N GLU A 182 62.03 50.97 -23.42
CA GLU A 182 62.41 52.26 -23.98
C GLU A 182 63.01 53.22 -22.95
N SER A 183 62.63 53.09 -21.67
CA SER A 183 62.99 54.05 -20.62
C SER A 183 64.06 53.51 -19.64
N HIS A 184 63.91 52.25 -19.20
CA HIS A 184 64.69 51.63 -18.13
C HIS A 184 64.85 50.11 -18.36
N PRO A 185 65.87 49.66 -19.11
CA PRO A 185 66.04 48.24 -19.44
C PRO A 185 66.27 47.35 -18.22
N GLU A 186 66.87 47.88 -17.14
CA GLU A 186 67.08 47.15 -15.87
C GLU A 186 65.75 46.78 -15.18
N ALA A 187 64.70 47.58 -15.33
CA ALA A 187 63.38 47.34 -14.74
C ALA A 187 62.61 46.18 -15.41
N THR A 188 63.07 45.69 -16.57
CA THR A 188 62.41 44.58 -17.29
C THR A 188 62.53 43.25 -16.54
N ALA A 189 63.63 43.03 -15.82
CA ALA A 189 63.82 41.82 -15.01
C ALA A 189 62.86 41.79 -13.81
N GLU A 190 62.68 42.93 -13.14
CA GLU A 190 61.75 43.06 -12.01
C GLU A 190 60.30 42.85 -12.44
N VAL A 191 59.92 43.35 -13.63
CA VAL A 191 58.57 43.14 -14.19
C VAL A 191 58.31 41.66 -14.49
N LYS A 192 59.28 40.94 -15.05
CA LYS A 192 59.16 39.47 -15.24
C LYS A 192 59.05 38.73 -13.91
N GLN A 193 59.82 39.14 -12.90
CA GLN A 193 59.70 38.54 -11.57
C GLN A 193 58.31 38.78 -10.96
N ALA A 194 57.77 39.99 -11.10
CA ALA A 194 56.42 40.31 -10.65
C ALA A 194 55.34 39.53 -11.42
N GLU A 195 55.51 39.30 -12.71
CA GLU A 195 54.63 38.45 -13.53
C GLU A 195 54.53 37.04 -12.96
N GLU A 196 55.68 36.41 -12.72
CA GLU A 196 55.75 35.04 -12.20
C GLU A 196 55.15 34.93 -10.78
N VAL A 197 55.39 35.92 -9.92
CA VAL A 197 54.75 35.98 -8.60
C VAL A 197 53.23 36.12 -8.72
N LEU A 198 52.75 36.98 -9.63
CA LEU A 198 51.31 37.19 -9.83
C LEU A 198 50.63 35.95 -10.39
N LYS A 199 51.21 35.28 -11.40
CA LYS A 199 50.74 33.97 -11.91
C LYS A 199 50.62 32.96 -10.77
N GLY A 200 51.64 32.89 -9.90
CA GLY A 200 51.62 32.02 -8.73
C GLY A 200 50.51 32.35 -7.72
N VAL A 201 50.20 33.65 -7.50
CA VAL A 201 49.09 34.07 -6.64
C VAL A 201 47.74 33.73 -7.26
N ILE A 202 47.55 34.01 -8.55
CA ILE A 202 46.31 33.73 -9.28
C ILE A 202 46.03 32.22 -9.29
N GLY A 203 47.03 31.40 -9.62
CA GLY A 203 46.90 29.94 -9.59
C GLY A 203 46.47 29.40 -8.22
N ARG A 204 47.00 29.97 -7.12
CA ARG A 204 46.55 29.61 -5.76
C ARG A 204 45.12 30.04 -5.47
N ILE A 205 44.71 31.23 -5.88
CA ILE A 205 43.34 31.72 -5.69
C ILE A 205 42.35 30.85 -6.46
N VAL A 206 42.63 30.53 -7.72
CA VAL A 206 41.77 29.67 -8.54
C VAL A 206 41.68 28.26 -7.93
N ALA A 207 42.80 27.69 -7.46
CA ALA A 207 42.81 26.39 -6.79
C ALA A 207 41.95 26.40 -5.52
N LEU A 208 42.06 27.45 -4.69
CA LEU A 208 41.25 27.61 -3.48
C LEU A 208 39.76 27.76 -3.80
N GLU A 209 39.42 28.54 -4.83
CA GLU A 209 38.02 28.75 -5.22
C GLU A 209 37.41 27.48 -5.81
N ARG A 210 38.16 26.74 -6.62
CA ARG A 210 37.76 25.41 -7.10
C ARG A 210 37.52 24.45 -5.93
N GLN A 211 38.40 24.42 -4.93
CA GLN A 211 38.24 23.59 -3.75
C GLN A 211 36.99 23.98 -2.93
N ARG A 212 36.75 25.28 -2.75
CA ARG A 212 35.53 25.79 -2.10
C ARG A 212 34.27 25.39 -2.85
N TRP A 213 34.28 25.53 -4.17
CA TRP A 213 33.15 25.20 -5.02
C TRP A 213 32.84 23.69 -4.97
N LEU A 214 33.86 22.83 -5.03
CA LEU A 214 33.71 21.38 -4.85
C LEU A 214 33.19 21.03 -3.44
N ALA A 215 33.69 21.69 -2.39
CA ALA A 215 33.24 21.47 -1.02
C ALA A 215 31.77 21.91 -0.80
N ALA A 216 31.29 22.91 -1.55
CA ALA A 216 29.90 23.34 -1.56
C ALA A 216 28.99 22.40 -2.39
N GLY A 217 29.52 21.29 -2.91
CA GLY A 217 28.78 20.35 -3.76
C GLY A 217 28.44 20.92 -5.13
N GLY A 218 29.18 21.94 -5.57
CA GLY A 218 28.96 22.58 -6.86
C GLY A 218 27.64 23.34 -7.00
N LYS A 219 26.89 23.50 -5.91
CA LYS A 219 25.60 24.17 -5.96
C LYS A 219 25.80 25.66 -5.72
N ASP A 220 25.26 26.45 -6.65
CA ASP A 220 25.21 27.88 -6.50
C ASP A 220 24.43 28.24 -5.22
N ARG A 221 24.85 29.29 -4.52
CA ARG A 221 24.25 29.69 -3.24
C ARG A 221 22.74 29.95 -3.40
N GLN A 222 22.33 30.41 -4.58
CA GLN A 222 20.92 30.58 -4.94
C GLN A 222 20.17 29.24 -5.02
N VAL A 223 20.78 28.21 -5.64
CA VAL A 223 20.22 26.85 -5.69
C VAL A 223 20.07 26.30 -4.27
N ALA A 224 21.06 26.46 -3.40
CA ALA A 224 20.98 26.01 -2.01
C ALA A 224 19.91 26.75 -1.17
N VAL A 225 19.58 28.00 -1.52
CA VAL A 225 18.47 28.75 -0.90
C VAL A 225 17.12 28.26 -1.45
N LEU A 226 17.02 28.01 -2.75
CA LEU A 226 15.82 27.46 -3.37
C LEU A 226 15.51 26.05 -2.86
N GLU A 227 16.51 25.18 -2.76
CA GLU A 227 16.37 23.83 -2.19
C GLU A 227 15.82 23.89 -0.76
N ARG A 228 16.40 24.74 0.11
CA ARG A 228 15.87 24.95 1.47
C ARG A 228 14.43 25.46 1.49
N ARG A 229 14.05 26.32 0.54
CA ARG A 229 12.68 26.82 0.44
C ARG A 229 11.72 25.72 -0.01
N ILE A 230 12.13 24.88 -0.96
CA ILE A 230 11.35 23.73 -1.43
C ILE A 230 11.18 22.72 -0.29
N GLU A 231 12.24 22.37 0.44
CA GLU A 231 12.15 21.48 1.62
C GLU A 231 11.16 22.01 2.66
N LYS A 232 11.19 23.32 2.94
CA LYS A 232 10.25 23.95 3.86
C LYS A 232 8.79 23.86 3.37
N LEU A 233 8.56 24.07 2.07
CA LEU A 233 7.23 23.95 1.46
C LEU A 233 6.73 22.49 1.48
N CYS A 234 7.58 21.52 1.17
CA CYS A 234 7.25 20.10 1.26
C CYS A 234 6.90 19.68 2.69
N ALA A 235 7.66 20.13 3.70
CA ALA A 235 7.36 19.87 5.11
C ALA A 235 6.00 20.47 5.53
N GLN A 236 5.68 21.68 5.06
CA GLN A 236 4.37 22.29 5.28
C GLN A 236 3.24 21.51 4.61
N LEU A 237 3.43 21.07 3.36
CA LEU A 237 2.44 20.24 2.65
C LEU A 237 2.20 18.91 3.36
N SER A 238 3.25 18.19 3.77
CA SER A 238 3.09 16.94 4.52
C SER A 238 2.38 17.15 5.87
N THR A 239 2.64 18.27 6.55
CA THR A 239 1.92 18.63 7.78
C THR A 239 0.43 18.85 7.50
N MET A 240 0.12 19.55 6.41
CA MET A 240 -1.26 19.80 5.98
C MET A 240 -1.98 18.52 5.54
N GLU A 241 -1.31 17.64 4.80
CA GLU A 241 -1.86 16.33 4.41
C GLU A 241 -2.15 15.45 5.63
N ASN A 242 -1.25 15.43 6.62
CA ASN A 242 -1.46 14.69 7.86
C ASN A 242 -2.64 15.26 8.67
N ALA A 243 -2.76 16.59 8.72
CA ALA A 243 -3.91 17.26 9.35
C ALA A 243 -5.22 16.91 8.64
N LEU A 244 -5.25 16.95 7.31
CA LEU A 244 -6.42 16.58 6.50
C LEU A 244 -6.76 15.10 6.62
N ARG A 245 -5.76 14.21 6.64
CA ARG A 245 -5.97 12.77 6.84
C ARG A 245 -6.53 12.48 8.23
N THR A 246 -6.05 13.20 9.24
CA THR A 246 -6.62 13.15 10.59
C THR A 246 -8.08 13.59 10.54
N LEU A 247 -8.37 14.77 9.96
CA LEU A 247 -9.73 15.28 9.78
C LEU A 247 -10.67 14.34 9.02
N SER A 248 -10.16 13.63 8.02
CA SER A 248 -10.94 12.69 7.20
C SER A 248 -11.27 11.39 7.94
N THR A 249 -10.37 10.92 8.81
CA THR A 249 -10.52 9.62 9.49
C THR A 249 -11.36 9.69 10.77
N SER A 250 -11.47 10.85 11.41
CA SER A 250 -12.31 11.00 12.60
C SER A 250 -13.74 11.42 12.24
N LYS A 251 -14.69 10.56 12.59
CA LYS A 251 -16.11 10.68 12.21
C LYS A 251 -16.88 11.76 12.99
N VAL A 252 -16.29 12.37 14.03
CA VAL A 252 -16.93 13.43 14.84
C VAL A 252 -15.86 14.41 15.32
N TYR A 253 -15.77 15.58 14.70
CA TYR A 253 -14.92 16.67 15.20
C TYR A 253 -15.73 17.65 16.03
N SER A 254 -15.25 17.91 17.25
CA SER A 254 -15.66 19.11 17.98
C SER A 254 -15.20 20.35 17.20
N ASN A 255 -16.04 21.40 17.16
CA ASN A 255 -15.68 22.68 16.55
C ASN A 255 -14.34 23.22 17.10
N GLN A 256 -14.04 22.93 18.36
CA GLN A 256 -12.78 23.33 18.99
C GLN A 256 -11.55 22.55 18.47
N GLN A 257 -11.72 21.29 18.09
CA GLN A 257 -10.64 20.51 17.46
C GLN A 257 -10.39 21.01 16.02
N LEU A 258 -11.46 21.36 15.30
CA LEU A 258 -11.36 22.00 13.99
C LEU A 258 -10.63 23.34 14.08
N GLN A 259 -10.95 24.19 15.07
CA GLN A 259 -10.25 25.45 15.28
C GLN A 259 -8.78 25.27 15.66
N ASN A 260 -8.45 24.28 16.47
CA ASN A 260 -7.05 24.00 16.81
C ASN A 260 -6.24 23.54 15.59
N VAL A 261 -6.80 22.68 14.75
CA VAL A 261 -6.16 22.24 13.49
C VAL A 261 -5.99 23.41 12.52
N LEU A 262 -7.01 24.26 12.36
CA LEU A 262 -6.92 25.45 11.50
C LEU A 262 -5.88 26.46 12.01
N ARG A 263 -5.73 26.59 13.34
CA ARG A 263 -4.70 27.43 13.96
C ARG A 263 -3.29 26.88 13.75
N GLU A 264 -3.11 25.56 13.90
CA GLU A 264 -1.82 24.89 13.61
C GLU A 264 -1.41 25.03 12.13
N LEU A 265 -2.38 25.11 11.23
CA LEU A 265 -2.16 25.37 9.80
C LEU A 265 -1.98 26.86 9.47
N GLY A 266 -2.15 27.77 10.44
CA GLY A 266 -2.06 29.21 10.24
C GLY A 266 -3.17 29.78 9.34
N LEU A 267 -4.34 29.12 9.30
CA LEU A 267 -5.49 29.49 8.46
C LEU A 267 -6.55 30.33 9.20
N THR A 268 -6.25 30.77 10.41
CA THR A 268 -7.10 31.63 11.27
C THR A 268 -6.30 32.79 11.82
#